data_AF-A0ABD0Y1H5-F1
#
_entry.id   AF-A0ABD0Y1H5-F1
#
_cell.length_a   1.000
_cell.length_b   1.000
_cell.length_c   1.000
_cell.angle_alpha   90.00
_cell.angle_beta   90.00
_cell.angle_gamma   90.00
#
_symmetry.space_group_name_H-M   'P 1'
#
loop_
_entity.id
_entity.type
_entity.pdbx_description
1 polymer ?
#
loop_
_entity_poly.entity_id
_entity_poly.type
_entity_poly.pdbx_seq_one_letter_code
_entity_poly.pdbx_strand_id
1 'polypeptide(L)'
;GDRWLVCCLGVLYLNKGLFYRVVPADQSFEEGYRGAFRFRVWWCGEWLEVTVDDRLPTVNGRLAFLQSTHTDQFWAPLLEKAYAKLHGSYEALKYGTMMDGLCDLTGGITETISLREDPTACGRVINSLLDMTTIVTCTVHSQHPATVRNYPEKLANGILIGVNYRLYAVERVETINGEVIQLVRLRSSVGGGEYVGTWSRTCTQWHQVPHQEKERIGLSNRPDTEFWMSYSEFIKTFSHIEAVHLDSETSRDEPSLHNKQTWHMRLYQGSWQKGVSAGGCRNNSDTFHINPQLYLILGETEEVIVSLNQHSILEPKVIGFSAYSVPKNTLETVGRPFFKKNKSIVNSQYTNSRQVSLRCQLEQGGYLVLPTTFETGQESCFTLRVFSSKPLKLKLLDTPPSLLKSAIVKAPSSLDNKSFSQYEAVFLQLADEHKTVNSFELQELLEACLPNDYIKSCACMEVCRQVVLTLDSCGNGRLKLSDFKDLMCSLKMWQAAFKNHTKEKTGILKAERLRDALHEVGFQLSNDVTSIVILRYMRKDGTLRFGDFVSAILHLSVAFSKFI
;
A
#
# COMPACT_ATOMS: atom_id res chain seq x y z
N GLY A 1 26.80 8.06 -8.34
CA GLY A 1 25.36 7.91 -8.02
C GLY A 1 24.87 6.57 -8.48
N ASP A 2 23.65 6.21 -8.14
CA ASP A 2 23.04 4.93 -8.49
C ASP A 2 22.61 4.88 -9.96
N ARG A 3 23.05 3.85 -10.68
CA ARG A 3 22.80 3.72 -12.14
C ARG A 3 21.32 3.63 -12.48
N TRP A 4 20.53 2.96 -11.64
CA TRP A 4 19.10 2.84 -11.85
C TRP A 4 18.44 4.23 -11.82
N LEU A 5 18.81 5.08 -10.86
CA LEU A 5 18.25 6.43 -10.72
C LEU A 5 18.61 7.31 -11.92
N VAL A 6 19.85 7.25 -12.42
CA VAL A 6 20.27 7.98 -13.63
C VAL A 6 19.36 7.68 -14.81
N CYS A 7 18.97 6.42 -14.99
CA CYS A 7 18.06 6.03 -16.07
C CYS A 7 16.65 6.58 -15.84
N CYS A 8 16.12 6.54 -14.61
CA CYS A 8 14.82 7.13 -14.29
C CYS A 8 14.81 8.64 -14.56
N LEU A 9 15.87 9.36 -14.18
CA LEU A 9 16.04 10.79 -14.45
C LEU A 9 16.12 11.09 -15.95
N GLY A 10 16.76 10.20 -16.71
CA GLY A 10 16.77 10.28 -18.16
C GLY A 10 15.37 10.13 -18.77
N VAL A 11 14.59 9.15 -18.30
CA VAL A 11 13.19 8.99 -18.72
C VAL A 11 12.36 10.22 -18.34
N LEU A 12 12.50 10.72 -17.12
CA LEU A 12 11.83 11.94 -16.67
C LEU A 12 12.19 13.13 -17.57
N TYR A 13 13.46 13.34 -17.88
CA TYR A 13 13.93 14.43 -18.74
C TYR A 13 13.35 14.39 -20.16
N LEU A 14 13.07 13.19 -20.68
CA LEU A 14 12.43 13.00 -21.99
C LEU A 14 10.93 13.31 -21.99
N ASN A 15 10.29 13.36 -20.83
CA ASN A 15 8.86 13.68 -20.63
C ASN A 15 8.76 15.02 -19.92
N LYS A 16 8.86 16.11 -20.69
CA LYS A 16 9.07 17.48 -20.17
C LYS A 16 7.95 17.98 -19.26
N GLY A 17 6.73 17.52 -19.49
CA GLY A 17 5.61 17.83 -18.64
C GLY A 17 5.80 17.32 -17.22
N LEU A 18 6.08 16.03 -17.10
CA LEU A 18 6.38 15.39 -15.82
C LEU A 18 7.68 15.91 -15.20
N PHE A 19 8.69 16.22 -16.03
CA PHE A 19 9.93 16.81 -15.55
C PHE A 19 9.68 18.07 -14.73
N TYR A 20 8.88 19.01 -15.23
CA TYR A 20 8.58 20.26 -14.51
C TYR A 20 7.64 20.07 -13.31
N ARG A 21 6.89 18.96 -13.26
CA ARG A 21 6.17 18.56 -12.06
C ARG A 21 7.14 18.22 -10.94
N VAL A 22 8.21 17.47 -11.23
CA VAL A 22 9.23 17.03 -10.26
C VAL A 22 10.25 18.13 -9.95
N VAL A 23 10.68 18.86 -10.98
CA VAL A 23 11.72 19.90 -10.94
C VAL A 23 11.08 21.23 -11.32
N PRO A 24 10.54 21.99 -10.34
CA PRO A 24 9.97 23.30 -10.61
C PRO A 24 10.97 24.22 -11.32
N ALA A 25 10.53 24.85 -12.41
CA ALA A 25 11.36 25.70 -13.28
C ALA A 25 11.69 27.08 -12.68
N ASP A 26 11.05 27.45 -11.58
CA ASP A 26 11.13 28.75 -10.92
C ASP A 26 12.30 28.87 -9.93
N GLN A 27 13.35 28.04 -10.12
CA GLN A 27 14.48 27.95 -9.22
C GLN A 27 15.78 28.32 -9.93
N SER A 28 16.57 29.21 -9.33
CA SER A 28 17.82 29.72 -9.89
C SER A 28 18.90 29.89 -8.83
N PHE A 29 20.16 29.83 -9.28
CA PHE A 29 21.33 30.20 -8.47
C PHE A 29 21.58 31.72 -8.46
N GLU A 30 20.90 32.47 -9.32
CA GLU A 30 21.10 33.91 -9.48
C GLU A 30 19.94 34.67 -8.82
N GLU A 31 18.78 34.68 -9.47
CA GLU A 31 17.61 35.43 -9.00
C GLU A 31 16.94 34.72 -7.82
N GLY A 32 16.72 35.46 -6.72
CA GLY A 32 16.02 34.94 -5.54
C GLY A 32 16.78 33.86 -4.77
N TYR A 33 18.07 33.64 -5.05
CA TYR A 33 18.86 32.57 -4.45
C TYR A 33 18.95 32.68 -2.91
N ARG A 34 18.69 31.57 -2.22
CA ARG A 34 18.75 31.44 -0.75
C ARG A 34 19.44 30.15 -0.29
N GLY A 35 20.14 29.44 -1.17
CA GLY A 35 20.78 28.16 -0.86
C GLY A 35 19.78 27.03 -0.60
N ALA A 36 18.56 27.13 -1.13
CA ALA A 36 17.49 26.15 -0.94
C ALA A 36 16.78 25.87 -2.27
N PHE A 37 16.49 24.59 -2.49
CA PHE A 37 15.81 24.07 -3.68
C PHE A 37 14.71 23.10 -3.24
N ARG A 38 13.65 23.01 -4.05
CA ARG A 38 12.50 22.14 -3.86
C ARG A 38 12.31 21.20 -5.04
N PHE A 39 11.84 20.00 -4.73
CA PHE A 39 11.49 18.98 -5.69
C PHE A 39 10.18 18.33 -5.27
N ARG A 40 9.43 17.78 -6.22
CA ARG A 40 8.22 17.00 -5.92
C ARG A 40 8.46 15.54 -6.27
N VAL A 41 8.28 14.67 -5.30
CA VAL A 41 8.46 13.22 -5.47
C VAL A 41 7.17 12.54 -5.07
N TRP A 42 6.70 11.63 -5.90
CA TRP A 42 5.56 10.79 -5.56
C TRP A 42 5.97 9.78 -4.49
N TRP A 43 5.24 9.79 -3.38
CA TRP A 43 5.49 8.91 -2.25
C TRP A 43 4.18 8.38 -1.72
N CYS A 44 4.05 7.06 -1.65
CA CYS A 44 2.96 6.41 -0.92
C CYS A 44 1.53 6.84 -1.32
N GLY A 45 1.31 7.32 -2.54
CA GLY A 45 -0.02 7.71 -3.03
C GLY A 45 -0.26 9.21 -3.15
N GLU A 46 0.74 10.03 -2.83
CA GLU A 46 0.64 11.49 -2.93
C GLU A 46 1.94 12.13 -3.42
N TRP A 47 1.84 13.35 -3.95
CA TRP A 47 3.00 14.15 -4.33
C TRP A 47 3.52 14.93 -3.12
N LEU A 48 4.75 14.65 -2.69
CA LEU A 48 5.39 15.34 -1.58
C LEU A 48 6.43 16.35 -2.09
N GLU A 49 6.38 17.56 -1.56
CA GLU A 49 7.41 18.58 -1.80
C GLU A 49 8.56 18.41 -0.80
N VAL A 50 9.77 18.17 -1.32
CA VAL A 50 10.99 17.97 -0.54
C VAL A 50 11.92 19.15 -0.78
N THR A 51 12.20 19.91 0.28
CA THR A 51 13.17 21.00 0.25
C THR A 51 14.55 20.52 0.72
N VAL A 52 15.61 20.91 0.01
CA VAL A 52 17.01 20.63 0.34
C VAL A 52 17.86 21.88 0.18
N ASP A 53 18.91 22.00 0.99
CA ASP A 53 19.96 22.97 0.72
C ASP A 53 20.87 22.52 -0.44
N ASP A 54 21.73 23.41 -0.92
CA ASP A 54 22.59 23.18 -2.09
C ASP A 54 23.94 22.50 -1.78
N ARG A 55 24.21 22.15 -0.51
CA ARG A 55 25.47 21.49 -0.12
C ARG A 55 25.49 20.05 -0.62
N LEU A 56 26.32 19.78 -1.62
CA LEU A 56 26.46 18.45 -2.20
C LEU A 56 27.74 17.75 -1.70
N PRO A 57 27.71 16.43 -1.44
CA PRO A 57 28.91 15.68 -1.08
C PRO A 57 29.96 15.72 -2.18
N THR A 58 31.21 16.05 -1.82
CA THR A 58 32.34 16.10 -2.74
C THR A 58 33.54 15.31 -2.23
N VAL A 59 34.34 14.79 -3.16
CA VAL A 59 35.65 14.18 -2.91
C VAL A 59 36.65 14.84 -3.86
N ASN A 60 37.71 15.45 -3.31
CA ASN A 60 38.72 16.16 -4.09
C ASN A 60 38.13 17.24 -5.03
N GLY A 61 37.13 17.98 -4.56
CA GLY A 61 36.48 19.04 -5.33
C GLY A 61 35.55 18.57 -6.46
N ARG A 62 35.28 17.26 -6.57
CA ARG A 62 34.30 16.69 -7.51
C ARG A 62 33.12 16.09 -6.76
N LEU A 63 31.94 16.14 -7.36
CA LEU A 63 30.74 15.55 -6.77
C LEU A 63 30.95 14.03 -6.56
N ALA A 64 30.60 13.55 -5.37
CA ALA A 64 30.76 12.14 -5.01
C ALA A 64 29.70 11.23 -5.65
N PHE A 65 28.53 11.79 -5.96
CA PHE A 65 27.36 11.05 -6.45
C PHE A 65 27.01 11.41 -7.90
N LEU A 66 25.74 11.68 -8.21
CA LEU A 66 25.33 12.06 -9.55
C LEU A 66 25.98 13.39 -9.94
N GLN A 67 26.47 13.46 -11.17
CA GLN A 67 27.04 14.68 -11.76
C GLN A 67 26.74 14.73 -13.25
N SER A 68 26.61 15.94 -13.80
CA SER A 68 26.59 16.12 -15.25
C SER A 68 28.02 16.03 -15.81
N THR A 69 28.16 15.44 -16.99
CA THR A 69 29.48 15.19 -17.61
C THR A 69 30.04 16.42 -18.33
N HIS A 70 29.18 17.30 -18.86
CA HIS A 70 29.56 18.37 -19.79
C HIS A 70 28.91 19.73 -19.49
N THR A 71 28.28 19.89 -18.34
CA THR A 71 27.54 21.12 -18.00
C THR A 71 27.60 21.42 -16.51
N ASP A 72 27.56 22.70 -16.15
CA ASP A 72 27.42 23.17 -14.76
C ASP A 72 25.96 23.16 -14.28
N GLN A 73 25.20 22.11 -14.64
CA GLN A 73 23.80 21.95 -14.23
C GLN A 73 23.71 21.08 -12.98
N PHE A 74 23.04 21.59 -11.94
CA PHE A 74 22.98 20.96 -10.62
C PHE A 74 21.61 20.39 -10.24
N TRP A 75 20.59 20.51 -11.10
CA TRP A 75 19.24 20.02 -10.79
C TRP A 75 19.23 18.51 -10.47
N ALA A 76 19.99 17.70 -11.22
CA ALA A 76 20.00 16.26 -11.03
C ALA A 76 20.72 15.83 -9.73
N PRO A 77 21.92 16.35 -9.40
CA PRO A 77 22.53 16.12 -8.09
C PRO A 77 21.65 16.57 -6.90
N LEU A 78 20.96 17.71 -7.04
CA LEU A 78 20.06 18.23 -6.01
C LEU A 78 18.78 17.39 -5.88
N LEU A 79 18.23 16.89 -7.00
CA LEU A 79 17.11 15.96 -6.98
C LEU A 79 17.51 14.62 -6.35
N GLU A 80 18.69 14.08 -6.67
CA GLU A 80 19.24 12.89 -5.99
C GLU A 80 19.35 13.13 -4.47
N LYS A 81 19.76 14.33 -4.04
CA LYS A 81 19.78 14.71 -2.62
C LYS A 81 18.39 14.75 -1.99
N ALA A 82 17.40 15.34 -2.67
CA ALA A 82 16.03 15.39 -2.18
C ALA A 82 15.43 13.98 -2.07
N TYR A 83 15.71 13.14 -3.07
CA TYR A 83 15.32 11.74 -3.08
C TYR A 83 15.99 10.96 -1.94
N ALA A 84 17.30 11.13 -1.74
CA ALA A 84 18.03 10.57 -0.60
C ALA A 84 17.46 11.03 0.76
N LYS A 85 17.10 12.31 0.89
CA LYS A 85 16.47 12.87 2.11
C LYS A 85 15.13 12.19 2.38
N LEU A 86 14.28 12.02 1.38
CA LEU A 86 13.00 11.32 1.50
C LEU A 86 13.21 9.87 1.94
N HIS A 87 14.26 9.23 1.42
CA HIS A 87 14.62 7.86 1.77
C HIS A 87 15.46 7.71 3.05
N GLY A 88 15.75 8.81 3.75
CA GLY A 88 16.51 8.87 5.00
C GLY A 88 18.03 9.02 4.84
N SER A 89 18.63 8.55 3.75
CA SER A 89 20.05 8.76 3.44
C SER A 89 20.40 8.46 1.98
N TYR A 90 21.59 8.88 1.52
CA TYR A 90 22.14 8.44 0.23
C TYR A 90 22.37 6.92 0.17
N GLU A 91 22.73 6.30 1.30
CA GLU A 91 22.95 4.85 1.35
C GLU A 91 21.65 4.06 1.16
N ALA A 92 20.52 4.59 1.62
CA ALA A 92 19.22 3.96 1.44
C ALA A 92 18.84 3.80 -0.05
N LEU A 93 19.41 4.59 -0.96
CA LEU A 93 19.16 4.50 -2.40
C LEU A 93 19.74 3.23 -3.04
N LYS A 94 20.69 2.56 -2.38
CA LYS A 94 21.23 1.26 -2.84
C LYS A 94 20.18 0.16 -2.89
N TYR A 95 19.10 0.30 -2.12
CA TYR A 95 18.00 -0.67 -2.06
C TYR A 95 16.86 -0.35 -3.03
N GLY A 96 16.92 0.77 -3.75
CA GLY A 96 15.93 1.15 -4.75
C GLY A 96 16.09 0.38 -6.06
N THR A 97 15.02 0.28 -6.83
CA THR A 97 15.01 -0.29 -8.17
C THR A 97 14.61 0.74 -9.22
N MET A 98 14.87 0.43 -10.51
CA MET A 98 14.41 1.25 -11.63
C MET A 98 12.90 1.52 -11.56
N MET A 99 12.12 0.48 -11.27
CA MET A 99 10.66 0.54 -11.23
C MET A 99 10.18 1.41 -10.06
N ASP A 100 10.90 1.39 -8.95
CA ASP A 100 10.66 2.28 -7.81
C ASP A 100 10.88 3.74 -8.20
N GLY A 101 12.00 4.06 -8.83
CA GLY A 101 12.30 5.42 -9.30
C GLY A 101 11.34 5.92 -10.36
N LEU A 102 10.96 5.08 -11.31
CA LEU A 102 9.97 5.44 -12.33
C LEU A 102 8.61 5.73 -11.70
N CYS A 103 8.17 4.93 -10.72
CA CYS A 103 6.96 5.22 -9.95
C CYS A 103 7.07 6.56 -9.21
N ASP A 104 8.15 6.77 -8.45
CA ASP A 104 8.30 7.94 -7.57
C ASP A 104 8.52 9.25 -8.34
N LEU A 105 9.10 9.19 -9.54
CA LEU A 105 9.34 10.38 -10.38
C LEU A 105 8.19 10.68 -11.34
N THR A 106 7.18 9.81 -11.44
CA THR A 106 6.07 10.01 -12.38
C THR A 106 4.68 9.93 -11.75
N GLY A 107 4.54 9.35 -10.57
CA GLY A 107 3.24 9.06 -9.95
C GLY A 107 2.52 7.82 -10.53
N GLY A 108 3.07 7.19 -11.57
CA GLY A 108 2.43 6.07 -12.24
C GLY A 108 2.50 4.73 -11.49
N ILE A 109 1.84 3.71 -12.05
CA ILE A 109 2.13 2.30 -11.74
C ILE A 109 3.08 1.77 -12.80
N THR A 110 4.07 1.00 -12.36
CA THR A 110 5.05 0.41 -13.26
C THR A 110 4.80 -1.08 -13.47
N GLU A 111 4.99 -1.56 -14.70
CA GLU A 111 4.86 -2.96 -15.11
C GLU A 111 6.07 -3.37 -15.95
N THR A 112 6.52 -4.62 -15.81
CA THR A 112 7.57 -5.20 -16.66
C THR A 112 6.98 -6.34 -17.48
N ILE A 113 7.19 -6.30 -18.80
CA ILE A 113 6.69 -7.31 -19.75
C ILE A 113 7.88 -7.94 -20.48
N SER A 114 8.00 -9.26 -20.43
CA SER A 114 9.06 -10.00 -21.12
C SER A 114 8.79 -10.03 -22.62
N LEU A 115 9.76 -9.58 -23.42
CA LEU A 115 9.68 -9.64 -24.89
C LEU A 115 9.95 -11.04 -25.45
N ARG A 116 10.53 -11.93 -24.64
CA ARG A 116 11.03 -13.24 -25.09
C ARG A 116 10.01 -14.36 -25.01
N GLU A 117 8.93 -14.18 -24.26
CA GLU A 117 7.92 -15.22 -24.04
C GLU A 117 6.99 -15.39 -25.24
N ASP A 118 6.53 -14.29 -25.85
CA ASP A 118 5.70 -14.31 -27.07
C ASP A 118 5.96 -13.09 -27.98
N PRO A 119 6.90 -13.21 -28.95
CA PRO A 119 7.22 -12.17 -29.92
C PRO A 119 6.03 -11.62 -30.73
N THR A 120 5.02 -12.44 -30.97
CA THR A 120 3.87 -12.09 -31.85
C THR A 120 2.81 -11.33 -31.06
N ALA A 121 2.55 -11.74 -29.82
CA ALA A 121 1.69 -10.97 -28.92
C ALA A 121 2.30 -9.62 -28.52
N CYS A 122 3.64 -9.54 -28.38
CA CYS A 122 4.34 -8.31 -27.98
C CYS A 122 3.99 -7.11 -28.85
N GLY A 123 3.84 -7.28 -30.17
CA GLY A 123 3.52 -6.16 -31.06
C GLY A 123 2.14 -5.55 -30.78
N ARG A 124 1.14 -6.40 -30.48
CA ARG A 124 -0.19 -5.96 -30.08
C ARG A 124 -0.18 -5.27 -28.71
N VAL A 125 0.58 -5.84 -27.77
CA VAL A 125 0.76 -5.25 -26.43
C VAL A 125 1.42 -3.87 -26.52
N ILE A 126 2.51 -3.72 -27.27
CA ILE A 126 3.19 -2.42 -27.45
C ILE A 126 2.22 -1.38 -28.01
N ASN A 127 1.48 -1.71 -29.07
CA ASN A 127 0.51 -0.79 -29.65
C ASN A 127 -0.58 -0.40 -28.64
N SER A 128 -1.14 -1.37 -27.93
CA SER A 128 -2.13 -1.11 -26.87
C SER A 128 -1.57 -0.18 -25.78
N LEU A 129 -0.32 -0.39 -25.35
CA LEU A 129 0.34 0.48 -24.39
C LEU A 129 0.53 1.91 -24.93
N LEU A 130 0.95 2.04 -26.19
CA LEU A 130 1.16 3.33 -26.86
C LEU A 130 -0.12 4.10 -27.14
N ASP A 131 -1.28 3.43 -27.21
CA ASP A 131 -2.60 4.06 -27.38
C ASP A 131 -3.16 4.61 -26.07
N MET A 132 -2.63 4.14 -24.93
CA MET A 132 -3.02 4.58 -23.59
C MET A 132 -2.09 5.69 -23.06
N THR A 133 -2.47 6.35 -21.96
CA THR A 133 -1.63 7.28 -21.20
C THR A 133 -0.52 6.54 -20.44
N THR A 134 0.38 5.90 -21.20
CA THR A 134 1.47 5.06 -20.71
C THR A 134 2.80 5.54 -21.29
N ILE A 135 3.81 5.68 -20.42
CA ILE A 135 5.20 5.84 -20.86
C ILE A 135 5.77 4.45 -21.06
N VAL A 136 6.17 4.14 -22.29
CA VAL A 136 6.72 2.84 -22.70
C VAL A 136 8.22 2.97 -22.89
N THR A 137 9.00 2.23 -22.12
CA THR A 137 10.44 2.10 -22.31
C THR A 137 10.81 0.63 -22.53
N CYS A 138 12.02 0.39 -23.03
CA CYS A 138 12.55 -0.95 -23.21
C CYS A 138 14.01 -1.04 -22.76
N THR A 139 14.39 -2.22 -22.28
CA THR A 139 15.69 -2.46 -21.68
C THR A 139 16.25 -3.84 -22.03
N VAL A 140 17.58 -3.94 -21.97
CA VAL A 140 18.31 -5.20 -22.07
C VAL A 140 18.80 -5.56 -20.67
N HIS A 141 18.27 -6.62 -20.08
CA HIS A 141 18.75 -7.13 -18.80
C HIS A 141 20.06 -7.90 -19.00
N SER A 142 21.03 -7.67 -18.10
CA SER A 142 22.27 -8.45 -18.10
C SER A 142 21.99 -9.88 -17.65
N GLN A 143 22.58 -10.86 -18.34
CA GLN A 143 22.53 -12.28 -17.95
C GLN A 143 23.50 -12.59 -16.79
N HIS A 144 24.41 -11.68 -16.47
CA HIS A 144 25.40 -11.81 -15.39
C HIS A 144 25.39 -10.57 -14.49
N PRO A 145 24.57 -10.53 -13.43
CA PRO A 145 24.46 -9.37 -12.54
C PRO A 145 25.70 -9.15 -11.63
N ALA A 146 26.68 -10.06 -11.63
CA ALA A 146 27.74 -10.13 -10.62
C ALA A 146 28.90 -9.11 -10.77
N THR A 147 29.05 -8.44 -11.92
CA THR A 147 30.10 -7.42 -12.10
C THR A 147 29.50 -6.02 -12.20
N VAL A 148 29.45 -5.30 -11.08
CA VAL A 148 29.12 -3.86 -11.06
C VAL A 148 30.26 -3.11 -11.74
N ARG A 149 30.15 -2.87 -13.05
CA ARG A 149 31.05 -1.98 -13.77
C ARG A 149 30.51 -0.54 -13.71
N ASN A 150 31.41 0.43 -13.58
CA ASN A 150 31.07 1.86 -13.56
C ASN A 150 30.50 2.37 -14.90
N TYR A 151 30.66 1.61 -15.98
CA TYR A 151 30.14 1.95 -17.31
C TYR A 151 29.14 0.89 -17.81
N PRO A 152 28.08 1.31 -18.52
CA PRO A 152 27.16 0.37 -19.14
C PRO A 152 27.88 -0.45 -20.21
N GLU A 153 27.75 -1.78 -20.13
CA GLU A 153 28.14 -2.66 -21.22
C GLU A 153 27.30 -2.36 -22.47
N LYS A 154 27.90 -2.53 -23.64
CA LYS A 154 27.33 -2.16 -24.93
C LYS A 154 27.28 -3.40 -25.84
N LEU A 155 26.12 -3.64 -26.44
CA LEU A 155 25.96 -4.66 -27.47
C LEU A 155 26.66 -4.26 -28.77
N ALA A 156 26.90 -5.22 -29.67
CA ALA A 156 27.57 -4.98 -30.95
C ALA A 156 26.84 -3.95 -31.84
N ASN A 157 25.50 -3.88 -31.76
CA ASN A 157 24.69 -2.89 -32.49
C ASN A 157 24.60 -1.53 -31.77
N GLY A 158 25.28 -1.38 -30.64
CA GLY A 158 25.45 -0.13 -29.92
C GLY A 158 24.48 0.14 -28.78
N ILE A 159 23.51 -0.75 -28.55
CA ILE A 159 22.58 -0.64 -27.44
C ILE A 159 23.28 -0.92 -26.11
N LEU A 160 23.17 0.03 -25.19
CA LEU A 160 23.62 -0.09 -23.80
C LEU A 160 22.70 -1.04 -23.00
N ILE A 161 23.31 -2.00 -22.31
CA ILE A 161 22.64 -2.93 -21.40
C ILE A 161 22.18 -2.16 -20.16
N GLY A 162 21.03 -2.51 -19.56
CA GLY A 162 20.54 -1.93 -18.30
C GLY A 162 20.25 -0.43 -18.36
N VAL A 163 19.89 0.07 -19.55
CA VAL A 163 19.48 1.46 -19.81
C VAL A 163 18.10 1.45 -20.45
N ASN A 164 17.26 2.40 -20.04
CA ASN A 164 15.92 2.57 -20.59
C ASN A 164 15.94 3.40 -21.88
N TYR A 165 15.40 2.83 -22.95
CA TYR A 165 15.14 3.52 -24.21
C TYR A 165 13.65 3.81 -24.30
N ARG A 166 13.29 5.08 -24.54
CA ARG A 166 11.88 5.45 -24.73
C ARG A 166 11.40 4.94 -26.08
N LEU A 167 10.32 4.18 -26.09
CA LEU A 167 9.66 3.66 -27.29
C LEU A 167 8.49 4.58 -27.67
N TYR A 168 8.61 5.28 -28.80
CA TYR A 168 7.62 6.27 -29.22
C TYR A 168 6.56 5.70 -30.16
N ALA A 169 6.95 4.80 -31.07
CA ALA A 169 6.06 4.32 -32.12
C ALA A 169 6.53 2.97 -32.68
N VAL A 170 5.57 2.23 -33.23
CA VAL A 170 5.80 1.10 -34.12
C VAL A 170 5.08 1.39 -35.43
N GLU A 171 5.84 1.69 -36.48
CA GLU A 171 5.31 2.13 -37.78
C GLU A 171 5.46 1.04 -38.84
N ARG A 172 4.49 0.99 -39.76
CA ARG A 172 4.63 0.26 -41.02
C ARG A 172 5.06 1.26 -42.09
N VAL A 173 6.16 0.97 -42.76
CA VAL A 173 6.77 1.82 -43.79
C VAL A 173 6.84 1.03 -45.09
N GLU A 174 6.29 1.59 -46.15
CA GLU A 174 6.35 1.00 -47.49
C GLU A 174 7.61 1.47 -48.23
N THR A 175 8.33 0.54 -48.83
CA THR A 175 9.50 0.83 -49.66
C THR A 175 9.09 1.19 -51.09
N ILE A 176 10.04 1.72 -51.86
CA ILE A 176 9.84 2.02 -53.30
C ILE A 176 9.41 0.78 -54.10
N ASN A 177 9.75 -0.42 -53.61
CA ASN A 177 9.40 -1.70 -54.27
C ASN A 177 8.04 -2.26 -53.81
N GLY A 178 7.29 -1.54 -52.95
CA GLY A 178 6.02 -2.00 -52.39
C GLY A 178 6.15 -2.98 -51.21
N GLU A 179 7.36 -3.25 -50.74
CA GLU A 179 7.57 -4.07 -49.54
C GLU A 179 7.23 -3.26 -48.29
N VAL A 180 6.45 -3.84 -47.37
CA VAL A 180 6.07 -3.21 -46.10
C VAL A 180 6.99 -3.71 -44.98
N ILE A 181 7.66 -2.77 -44.32
CA ILE A 181 8.61 -3.02 -43.23
C ILE A 181 8.09 -2.41 -41.95
N GLN A 182 8.18 -3.16 -40.84
CA GLN A 182 7.79 -2.67 -39.53
C GLN A 182 9.02 -2.12 -38.79
N LEU A 183 8.98 -0.83 -38.43
CA LEU A 183 10.06 -0.12 -37.75
C LEU A 183 9.64 0.35 -36.37
N VAL A 184 10.56 0.34 -35.42
CA VAL A 184 10.36 0.80 -34.04
C VAL A 184 11.15 2.08 -33.82
N ARG A 185 10.49 3.12 -33.32
CA ARG A 185 11.08 4.43 -33.00
C ARG A 185 11.52 4.48 -31.55
N LEU A 186 12.81 4.66 -31.31
CA LEU A 186 13.42 4.62 -29.99
C LEU A 186 14.26 5.86 -29.71
N ARG A 187 14.40 6.21 -28.43
CA ARG A 187 15.28 7.29 -27.99
C ARG A 187 16.01 6.94 -26.71
N SER A 188 17.32 7.19 -26.70
CA SER A 188 18.13 7.13 -25.49
C SER A 188 18.07 8.45 -24.72
N SER A 189 18.07 8.39 -23.40
CA SER A 189 18.22 9.57 -22.52
C SER A 189 19.67 9.80 -22.09
N VAL A 190 20.53 8.80 -22.23
CA VAL A 190 21.96 8.83 -21.89
C VAL A 190 22.81 8.78 -23.15
N GLY A 191 23.89 9.58 -23.17
CA GLY A 191 24.90 9.56 -24.24
C GLY A 191 25.76 8.29 -24.23
N GLY A 192 26.53 8.07 -25.31
CA GLY A 192 27.54 6.99 -25.41
C GLY A 192 27.09 5.70 -26.12
N GLY A 193 25.80 5.56 -26.42
CA GLY A 193 25.20 4.37 -27.04
C GLY A 193 24.51 4.65 -28.37
N GLU A 194 25.21 5.21 -29.37
CA GLU A 194 24.60 5.39 -30.69
C GLU A 194 24.35 4.02 -31.34
N TYR A 195 23.11 3.81 -31.78
CA TYR A 195 22.70 2.60 -32.48
C TYR A 195 23.27 2.60 -33.90
N VAL A 196 24.00 1.54 -34.24
CA VAL A 196 24.73 1.39 -35.52
C VAL A 196 24.20 0.23 -36.38
N GLY A 197 23.05 -0.35 -36.01
CA GLY A 197 22.44 -1.46 -36.74
C GLY A 197 21.62 -1.05 -37.97
N THR A 198 20.72 -1.94 -38.41
CA THR A 198 19.83 -1.69 -39.56
C THR A 198 18.88 -0.53 -39.29
N TRP A 199 18.65 0.34 -40.26
CA TRP A 199 17.84 1.57 -40.09
C TRP A 199 18.41 2.61 -39.11
N SER A 200 19.67 2.46 -38.68
CA SER A 200 20.42 3.52 -38.01
C SER A 200 20.47 4.81 -38.82
N ARG A 201 20.89 5.91 -38.19
CA ARG A 201 20.83 7.26 -38.79
C ARG A 201 21.55 7.35 -40.15
N THR A 202 22.69 6.69 -40.27
CA THR A 202 23.55 6.70 -41.46
C THR A 202 23.32 5.48 -42.37
N CYS A 203 22.31 4.64 -42.09
CA CYS A 203 22.07 3.41 -42.83
C CYS A 203 21.61 3.69 -44.27
N THR A 204 22.21 3.02 -45.25
CA THR A 204 21.86 3.17 -46.67
C THR A 204 20.48 2.60 -47.02
N GLN A 205 19.89 1.75 -46.16
CA GLN A 205 18.54 1.23 -46.36
C GLN A 205 17.47 2.32 -46.43
N TRP A 206 17.71 3.49 -45.84
CA TRP A 206 16.82 4.65 -45.98
C TRP A 206 16.64 5.10 -47.44
N HIS A 207 17.56 4.80 -48.36
CA HIS A 207 17.36 5.11 -49.79
C HIS A 207 16.18 4.35 -50.41
N GLN A 208 15.79 3.22 -49.83
CA GLN A 208 14.66 2.40 -50.28
C GLN A 208 13.30 2.94 -49.83
N VAL A 209 13.27 3.95 -48.95
CA VAL A 209 12.02 4.54 -48.43
C VAL A 209 11.69 5.82 -49.22
N PRO A 210 10.47 5.94 -49.77
CA PRO A 210 10.02 7.15 -50.47
C PRO A 210 10.12 8.41 -49.59
N HIS A 211 10.30 9.57 -50.23
CA HIS A 211 10.40 10.85 -49.51
C HIS A 211 9.17 11.14 -48.64
N GLN A 212 7.97 10.87 -49.17
CA GLN A 212 6.70 11.06 -48.47
C GLN A 212 6.64 10.24 -47.17
N GLU A 213 7.11 8.98 -47.20
CA GLU A 213 7.17 8.13 -46.00
C GLU A 213 8.21 8.65 -44.99
N LYS A 214 9.36 9.16 -45.46
CA LYS A 214 10.36 9.78 -44.57
C LYS A 214 9.82 11.00 -43.85
N GLU A 215 9.03 11.84 -44.53
CA GLU A 215 8.36 12.99 -43.93
C GLU A 215 7.29 12.55 -42.94
N ARG A 216 6.45 11.56 -43.31
CA ARG A 216 5.39 11.02 -42.44
C ARG A 216 5.94 10.52 -41.10
N ILE A 217 7.05 9.79 -41.12
CA ILE A 217 7.69 9.27 -39.90
C ILE A 217 8.60 10.31 -39.21
N GLY A 218 8.72 11.53 -39.75
CA GLY A 218 9.47 12.62 -39.16
C GLY A 218 10.99 12.43 -39.17
N LEU A 219 11.54 11.74 -40.17
CA LEU A 219 12.96 11.36 -40.21
C LEU A 219 13.91 12.58 -40.24
N SER A 220 13.50 13.69 -40.84
CA SER A 220 14.31 14.89 -41.04
C SER A 220 14.49 15.75 -39.77
N ASN A 221 13.54 15.68 -38.82
CA ASN A 221 13.50 16.55 -37.64
C ASN A 221 13.76 15.78 -36.33
N ARG A 222 14.44 14.63 -36.40
CA ARG A 222 14.69 13.78 -35.22
C ARG A 222 15.93 14.21 -34.42
N PRO A 223 15.87 14.19 -33.07
CA PRO A 223 17.04 14.41 -32.23
C PRO A 223 18.15 13.38 -32.47
N ASP A 224 19.41 13.73 -32.19
CA ASP A 224 20.58 12.83 -32.32
C ASP A 224 20.46 11.56 -31.47
N THR A 225 19.79 11.65 -30.34
CA THR A 225 19.53 10.54 -29.43
C THR A 225 18.43 9.57 -29.90
N GLU A 226 17.74 9.90 -31.00
CA GLU A 226 16.61 9.14 -31.53
C GLU A 226 17.00 8.34 -32.78
N PHE A 227 16.56 7.09 -32.82
CA PHE A 227 16.86 6.16 -33.91
C PHE A 227 15.68 5.24 -34.21
N TRP A 228 15.77 4.57 -35.36
CA TRP A 228 14.84 3.52 -35.75
C TRP A 228 15.59 2.20 -35.87
N MET A 229 14.87 1.11 -35.67
CA MET A 229 15.35 -0.23 -35.95
C MET A 229 14.21 -1.10 -36.47
N SER A 230 14.52 -2.19 -37.16
CA SER A 230 13.49 -3.15 -37.55
C SER A 230 12.83 -3.81 -36.34
N TYR A 231 11.52 -4.08 -36.40
CA TYR A 231 10.81 -4.78 -35.32
C TYR A 231 11.41 -6.16 -35.03
N SER A 232 11.90 -6.85 -36.05
CA SER A 232 12.57 -8.15 -35.89
C SER A 232 13.90 -8.05 -35.14
N GLU A 233 14.69 -7.00 -35.37
CA GLU A 233 15.91 -6.74 -34.60
C GLU A 233 15.58 -6.25 -33.18
N PHE A 234 14.52 -5.47 -33.02
CA PHE A 234 14.04 -5.00 -31.71
C PHE A 234 13.77 -6.17 -30.76
N ILE A 235 12.97 -7.15 -31.19
CA ILE A 235 12.66 -8.33 -30.37
C ILE A 235 13.89 -9.18 -30.05
N LYS A 236 14.88 -9.23 -30.96
CA LYS A 236 16.15 -9.94 -30.73
C LYS A 236 17.08 -9.21 -29.76
N THR A 237 17.04 -7.88 -29.79
CA THR A 237 17.97 -7.02 -29.03
C THR A 237 17.46 -6.78 -27.63
N PHE A 238 16.22 -6.32 -27.49
CA PHE A 238 15.62 -5.96 -26.21
C PHE A 238 15.04 -7.17 -25.50
N SER A 239 15.04 -7.11 -24.17
CA SER A 239 14.60 -8.23 -23.33
C SER A 239 13.25 -7.97 -22.68
N HIS A 240 12.98 -6.73 -22.28
CA HIS A 240 11.79 -6.35 -21.54
C HIS A 240 11.28 -4.99 -21.99
N ILE A 241 9.97 -4.81 -21.88
CA ILE A 241 9.29 -3.52 -21.88
C ILE A 241 9.07 -3.14 -20.41
N GLU A 242 9.37 -1.90 -20.07
CA GLU A 242 8.99 -1.28 -18.80
C GLU A 242 7.93 -0.22 -19.11
N ALA A 243 6.73 -0.41 -18.59
CA ALA A 243 5.60 0.49 -18.81
C ALA A 243 5.29 1.26 -17.54
N VAL A 244 5.00 2.56 -17.68
CA VAL A 244 4.55 3.43 -16.58
C VAL A 244 3.17 3.97 -16.94
N HIS A 245 2.14 3.41 -16.32
CA HIS A 245 0.75 3.81 -16.52
C HIS A 245 0.41 5.02 -15.67
N LEU A 246 -0.05 6.08 -16.31
CA LEU A 246 -0.44 7.32 -15.65
C LEU A 246 -1.96 7.45 -15.64
N ASP A 247 -2.50 7.84 -14.49
CA ASP A 247 -3.91 8.16 -14.37
C ASP A 247 -4.29 9.41 -15.20
N SER A 248 -5.58 9.65 -15.33
CA SER A 248 -6.13 10.75 -16.11
C SER A 248 -5.82 12.16 -15.57
N GLU A 249 -5.33 12.29 -14.35
CA GLU A 249 -4.92 13.57 -13.76
C GLU A 249 -3.45 13.83 -14.05
N THR A 250 -2.59 12.88 -13.68
CA THR A 250 -1.14 12.96 -13.82
C THR A 250 -0.70 13.02 -15.29
N SER A 251 -1.40 12.30 -16.18
CA SER A 251 -1.10 12.31 -17.61
C SER A 251 -1.35 13.66 -18.30
N ARG A 252 -2.16 14.57 -17.71
CA ARG A 252 -2.42 15.90 -18.28
C ARG A 252 -1.19 16.79 -18.28
N ASP A 253 -0.27 16.55 -17.36
CA ASP A 253 0.96 17.31 -17.30
C ASP A 253 1.85 17.01 -18.50
N GLU A 254 1.71 15.84 -19.14
CA GLU A 254 2.59 15.37 -20.22
C GLU A 254 1.97 15.56 -21.61
N PRO A 255 2.44 16.54 -22.41
CA PRO A 255 1.84 16.84 -23.72
C PRO A 255 1.87 15.69 -24.71
N SER A 256 2.89 14.81 -24.63
CA SER A 256 3.01 13.65 -25.51
C SER A 256 1.88 12.62 -25.32
N LEU A 257 1.09 12.72 -24.25
CA LEU A 257 0.01 11.79 -23.92
C LEU A 257 -1.40 12.39 -24.09
N HIS A 258 -1.55 13.67 -24.47
CA HIS A 258 -2.85 14.35 -24.53
C HIS A 258 -3.87 13.71 -25.49
N ASN A 259 -3.39 13.07 -26.56
CA ASN A 259 -4.24 12.42 -27.56
C ASN A 259 -4.45 10.91 -27.31
N LYS A 260 -4.11 10.43 -26.10
CA LYS A 260 -4.14 9.02 -25.75
C LYS A 260 -5.34 8.68 -24.86
N GLN A 261 -5.73 7.41 -24.84
CA GLN A 261 -6.79 6.91 -23.99
C GLN A 261 -6.33 6.90 -22.53
N THR A 262 -7.12 7.51 -21.64
CA THR A 262 -6.72 7.69 -20.24
C THR A 262 -7.00 6.46 -19.39
N TRP A 263 -6.11 6.13 -18.47
CA TRP A 263 -6.39 5.17 -17.42
C TRP A 263 -7.34 5.75 -16.36
N HIS A 264 -8.39 5.01 -16.03
CA HIS A 264 -9.19 5.23 -14.83
C HIS A 264 -8.51 4.56 -13.63
N MET A 265 -8.30 5.34 -12.58
CA MET A 265 -7.62 4.88 -11.37
C MET A 265 -8.51 5.02 -10.14
N ARG A 266 -8.46 4.02 -9.25
CA ARG A 266 -8.88 4.18 -7.85
C ARG A 266 -7.76 3.79 -6.92
N LEU A 267 -7.61 4.56 -5.86
CA LEU A 267 -6.59 4.42 -4.84
C LEU A 267 -7.24 4.22 -3.49
N TYR A 268 -6.66 3.36 -2.68
CA TYR A 268 -6.95 3.21 -1.27
C TYR A 268 -5.64 3.18 -0.48
N GLN A 269 -5.55 4.03 0.54
CA GLN A 269 -4.47 4.02 1.53
C GLN A 269 -4.99 3.36 2.82
N GLY A 270 -4.17 2.50 3.41
CA GLY A 270 -4.50 1.84 4.66
C GLY A 270 -3.26 1.33 5.38
N SER A 271 -3.49 0.56 6.43
CA SER A 271 -2.41 -0.07 7.18
C SER A 271 -2.79 -1.48 7.62
N TRP A 272 -1.77 -2.34 7.71
CA TRP A 272 -1.84 -3.54 8.52
C TRP A 272 -1.44 -3.15 9.93
N GLN A 273 -2.37 -3.28 10.87
CA GLN A 273 -2.17 -2.96 12.27
C GLN A 273 -2.36 -4.22 13.10
N LYS A 274 -1.42 -4.47 14.01
CA LYS A 274 -1.44 -5.64 14.87
C LYS A 274 -2.70 -5.64 15.73
N GLY A 275 -3.38 -6.80 15.80
CA GLY A 275 -4.65 -6.94 16.53
C GLY A 275 -5.89 -6.39 15.83
N VAL A 276 -5.74 -5.67 14.70
CA VAL A 276 -6.86 -5.04 13.99
C VAL A 276 -6.99 -5.63 12.59
N SER A 277 -5.97 -5.41 11.75
CA SER A 277 -6.02 -5.67 10.30
C SER A 277 -4.80 -6.43 9.77
N ALA A 278 -3.78 -6.71 10.59
CA ALA A 278 -2.59 -7.49 10.21
C ALA A 278 -2.86 -9.01 10.21
N GLY A 279 -3.74 -9.47 9.32
CA GLY A 279 -4.23 -10.85 9.31
C GLY A 279 -3.29 -11.88 8.68
N GLY A 280 -2.27 -11.44 7.94
CA GLY A 280 -1.37 -12.30 7.16
C GLY A 280 -2.04 -12.92 5.93
N CYS A 281 -1.28 -13.69 5.13
CA CYS A 281 -1.77 -14.25 3.87
C CYS A 281 -2.71 -15.44 4.07
N ARG A 282 -3.19 -16.05 2.97
CA ARG A 282 -4.20 -17.11 2.99
C ARG A 282 -3.79 -18.36 3.78
N ASN A 283 -2.50 -18.58 4.02
CA ASN A 283 -1.98 -19.66 4.88
C ASN A 283 -2.46 -19.51 6.33
N ASN A 284 -2.78 -18.29 6.76
CA ASN A 284 -3.22 -17.96 8.11
C ASN A 284 -4.76 -17.94 8.21
N SER A 285 -5.39 -19.12 8.05
CA SER A 285 -6.86 -19.24 7.96
C SER A 285 -7.65 -18.76 9.20
N ASP A 286 -6.98 -18.57 10.33
CA ASP A 286 -7.56 -18.06 11.57
C ASP A 286 -7.76 -16.53 11.52
N THR A 287 -6.91 -15.80 10.79
CA THR A 287 -6.82 -14.33 10.83
C THR A 287 -6.92 -13.66 9.46
N PHE A 288 -6.78 -14.40 8.35
CA PHE A 288 -6.81 -13.85 6.99
C PHE A 288 -7.98 -12.90 6.70
N HIS A 289 -9.18 -13.23 7.22
CA HIS A 289 -10.40 -12.44 7.04
C HIS A 289 -10.40 -11.05 7.70
N ILE A 290 -9.48 -10.77 8.62
CA ILE A 290 -9.38 -9.46 9.30
C ILE A 290 -8.60 -8.44 8.46
N ASN A 291 -7.88 -8.88 7.42
CA ASN A 291 -7.18 -7.96 6.52
C ASN A 291 -8.18 -6.99 5.85
N PRO A 292 -7.74 -5.80 5.45
CA PRO A 292 -8.61 -4.84 4.76
C PRO A 292 -9.29 -5.48 3.54
N GLN A 293 -10.60 -5.34 3.44
CA GLN A 293 -11.40 -5.91 2.35
C GLN A 293 -11.84 -4.81 1.41
N LEU A 294 -11.18 -4.69 0.26
CA LEU A 294 -11.48 -3.65 -0.72
C LEU A 294 -12.45 -4.18 -1.76
N TYR A 295 -13.63 -3.58 -1.82
CA TYR A 295 -14.68 -3.92 -2.76
C TYR A 295 -14.50 -3.18 -4.09
N LEU A 296 -14.10 -3.94 -5.11
CA LEU A 296 -13.94 -3.51 -6.49
C LEU A 296 -15.19 -3.86 -7.30
N ILE A 297 -15.74 -2.90 -8.03
CA ILE A 297 -16.89 -3.11 -8.92
C ILE A 297 -16.51 -2.75 -10.35
N LEU A 298 -16.75 -3.68 -11.26
CA LEU A 298 -16.55 -3.52 -12.70
C LEU A 298 -17.90 -3.47 -13.43
N GLY A 299 -18.03 -2.47 -14.31
CA GLY A 299 -19.21 -2.29 -15.14
C GLY A 299 -19.25 -3.19 -16.37
N GLU A 300 -18.09 -3.67 -16.83
CA GLU A 300 -17.89 -4.48 -18.04
C GLU A 300 -16.72 -5.44 -17.80
N THR A 301 -16.57 -6.44 -18.67
CA THR A 301 -15.41 -7.34 -18.67
C THR A 301 -14.20 -6.58 -19.19
N GLU A 302 -13.13 -6.53 -18.41
CA GLU A 302 -12.04 -5.58 -18.65
C GLU A 302 -10.71 -6.09 -18.07
N GLU A 303 -9.62 -5.64 -18.66
CA GLU A 303 -8.29 -5.88 -18.12
C GLU A 303 -7.98 -4.82 -17.05
N VAL A 304 -7.59 -5.29 -15.86
CA VAL A 304 -7.25 -4.42 -14.73
C VAL A 304 -5.82 -4.64 -14.28
N ILE A 305 -5.18 -3.57 -13.80
CA ILE A 305 -3.86 -3.65 -13.17
C ILE A 305 -4.04 -3.30 -11.71
N VAL A 306 -3.75 -4.24 -10.82
CA VAL A 306 -3.78 -4.02 -9.37
C VAL A 306 -2.34 -3.90 -8.88
N SER A 307 -2.03 -2.81 -8.19
CA SER A 307 -0.71 -2.55 -7.61
C SER A 307 -0.82 -2.29 -6.12
N LEU A 308 -0.08 -3.05 -5.32
CA LEU A 308 0.06 -2.90 -3.89
C LEU A 308 1.46 -2.38 -3.58
N ASN A 309 1.56 -1.23 -2.93
CA ASN A 309 2.80 -0.60 -2.51
C ASN A 309 2.84 -0.49 -0.98
N GLN A 310 3.91 -0.92 -0.33
CA GLN A 310 4.12 -0.75 1.11
C GLN A 310 4.94 0.51 1.39
N HIS A 311 4.57 1.23 2.45
CA HIS A 311 5.20 2.49 2.85
C HIS A 311 6.43 2.25 3.72
N SER A 312 7.27 1.30 3.32
CA SER A 312 8.49 0.96 4.05
C SER A 312 9.66 0.85 3.08
N ILE A 313 10.72 1.61 3.37
CA ILE A 313 11.99 1.57 2.63
C ILE A 313 12.95 0.60 3.32
N LEU A 314 13.04 0.72 4.65
CA LEU A 314 13.91 -0.08 5.49
C LEU A 314 13.09 -1.27 6.03
N GLU A 315 13.56 -2.49 5.80
CA GLU A 315 12.88 -3.73 6.21
C GLU A 315 11.48 -3.94 5.58
N PRO A 316 11.38 -3.96 4.23
CA PRO A 316 10.13 -4.26 3.55
C PRO A 316 9.61 -5.64 3.99
N LYS A 317 8.30 -5.71 4.22
CA LYS A 317 7.61 -6.96 4.52
C LYS A 317 7.37 -7.73 3.24
N VAL A 318 7.18 -9.05 3.36
CA VAL A 318 6.72 -9.85 2.22
C VAL A 318 5.24 -9.53 2.03
N ILE A 319 4.86 -8.91 0.91
CA ILE A 319 3.50 -8.45 0.64
C ILE A 319 2.92 -9.11 -0.61
N GLY A 320 1.60 -9.18 -0.67
CA GLY A 320 0.85 -9.64 -1.83
C GLY A 320 -0.64 -9.39 -1.65
N PHE A 321 -1.43 -9.75 -2.65
CA PHE A 321 -2.88 -9.63 -2.59
C PHE A 321 -3.59 -10.78 -3.28
N SER A 322 -4.84 -10.99 -2.88
CA SER A 322 -5.74 -11.96 -3.50
C SER A 322 -7.08 -11.31 -3.82
N ALA A 323 -7.70 -11.71 -4.93
CA ALA A 323 -9.06 -11.29 -5.28
C ALA A 323 -10.06 -12.45 -5.24
N TYR A 324 -11.28 -12.18 -4.78
CA TYR A 324 -12.40 -13.12 -4.70
C TYR A 324 -13.63 -12.53 -5.38
N SER A 325 -14.38 -13.34 -6.11
CA SER A 325 -15.68 -12.94 -6.64
C SER A 325 -16.73 -12.89 -5.52
N VAL A 326 -17.55 -11.84 -5.52
CA VAL A 326 -18.65 -11.65 -4.57
C VAL A 326 -19.87 -11.02 -5.26
N PRO A 327 -21.07 -11.12 -4.68
CA PRO A 327 -22.25 -10.43 -5.21
C PRO A 327 -22.04 -8.91 -5.37
N LYS A 328 -22.74 -8.30 -6.34
CA LYS A 328 -22.68 -6.85 -6.64
C LYS A 328 -23.19 -5.92 -5.51
N ASN A 329 -23.82 -6.49 -4.49
CA ASN A 329 -24.46 -5.74 -3.39
C ASN A 329 -23.83 -6.08 -2.03
N THR A 330 -22.59 -6.55 -1.98
CA THR A 330 -21.88 -6.80 -0.72
C THR A 330 -21.59 -5.46 -0.03
N LEU A 331 -22.24 -5.22 1.11
CA LEU A 331 -22.11 -3.98 1.89
C LEU A 331 -21.19 -4.12 3.10
N GLU A 332 -21.00 -5.34 3.60
CA GLU A 332 -20.28 -5.65 4.83
C GLU A 332 -19.10 -6.58 4.56
N THR A 333 -18.14 -6.60 5.49
CA THR A 333 -16.99 -7.51 5.45
C THR A 333 -17.44 -8.97 5.48
N VAL A 334 -16.81 -9.82 4.67
CA VAL A 334 -17.07 -11.26 4.72
C VAL A 334 -16.19 -11.94 5.77
N GLY A 335 -16.80 -12.83 6.55
CA GLY A 335 -16.13 -13.52 7.64
C GLY A 335 -15.30 -14.74 7.19
N ARG A 336 -14.63 -15.34 8.16
CA ARG A 336 -13.82 -16.57 7.99
C ARG A 336 -14.49 -17.71 7.21
N PRO A 337 -15.79 -18.04 7.37
CA PRO A 337 -16.43 -19.14 6.64
C PRO A 337 -16.39 -18.96 5.11
N PHE A 338 -16.50 -17.72 4.63
CA PHE A 338 -16.47 -17.41 3.21
C PHE A 338 -15.14 -17.83 2.57
N PHE A 339 -14.01 -17.44 3.18
CA PHE A 339 -12.67 -17.72 2.64
C PHE A 339 -12.27 -19.20 2.74
N LYS A 340 -12.92 -19.97 3.63
CA LYS A 340 -12.76 -21.43 3.68
C LYS A 340 -13.45 -22.12 2.51
N LYS A 341 -14.63 -21.63 2.11
CA LYS A 341 -15.45 -22.23 1.06
C LYS A 341 -15.03 -21.80 -0.35
N ASN A 342 -14.62 -20.55 -0.52
CA ASN A 342 -14.34 -19.95 -1.82
C ASN A 342 -12.85 -19.89 -2.11
N LYS A 343 -12.47 -20.17 -3.36
CA LYS A 343 -11.10 -20.00 -3.86
C LYS A 343 -10.92 -18.59 -4.42
N SER A 344 -9.71 -18.06 -4.33
CA SER A 344 -9.36 -16.79 -4.98
C SER A 344 -9.32 -16.99 -6.49
N ILE A 345 -9.76 -15.96 -7.22
CA ILE A 345 -9.70 -15.90 -8.68
C ILE A 345 -8.39 -15.30 -9.17
N VAL A 346 -7.76 -14.47 -8.35
CA VAL A 346 -6.49 -13.80 -8.63
C VAL A 346 -5.63 -13.91 -7.38
N ASN A 347 -4.34 -14.21 -7.56
CA ASN A 347 -3.33 -14.14 -6.51
C ASN A 347 -2.09 -13.50 -7.10
N SER A 348 -1.59 -12.45 -6.46
CA SER A 348 -0.27 -11.91 -6.80
C SER A 348 0.82 -12.86 -6.31
N GLN A 349 2.03 -12.68 -6.83
CA GLN A 349 3.21 -13.18 -6.16
C GLN A 349 3.38 -12.46 -4.81
N TYR A 350 4.02 -13.14 -3.86
CA TYR A 350 4.42 -12.54 -2.59
C TYR A 350 5.92 -12.27 -2.64
N THR A 351 6.30 -11.00 -2.51
CA THR A 351 7.70 -10.59 -2.55
C THR A 351 7.98 -9.59 -1.45
N ASN A 352 9.26 -9.46 -1.07
CA ASN A 352 9.75 -8.39 -0.20
C ASN A 352 10.07 -7.10 -0.97
N SER A 353 9.48 -6.91 -2.16
CA SER A 353 9.62 -5.69 -2.93
C SER A 353 8.75 -4.59 -2.33
N ARG A 354 9.13 -3.32 -2.55
CA ARG A 354 8.30 -2.18 -2.14
C ARG A 354 6.93 -2.16 -2.82
N GLN A 355 6.83 -2.70 -4.03
CA GLN A 355 5.59 -2.82 -4.77
C GLN A 355 5.42 -4.20 -5.42
N VAL A 356 4.18 -4.64 -5.54
CA VAL A 356 3.75 -5.81 -6.32
C VAL A 356 2.59 -5.39 -7.21
N SER A 357 2.73 -5.59 -8.52
CA SER A 357 1.70 -5.29 -9.51
C SER A 357 1.32 -6.55 -10.28
N LEU A 358 0.03 -6.69 -10.61
CA LEU A 358 -0.46 -7.77 -11.46
C LEU A 358 -1.54 -7.25 -12.40
N ARG A 359 -1.37 -7.53 -13.69
CA ARG A 359 -2.39 -7.37 -14.72
C ARG A 359 -3.24 -8.64 -14.80
N CYS A 360 -4.56 -8.49 -14.78
CA CYS A 360 -5.48 -9.62 -14.91
C CYS A 360 -6.79 -9.23 -15.61
N GLN A 361 -7.36 -10.20 -16.34
CA GLN A 361 -8.69 -10.06 -16.93
C GLN A 361 -9.74 -10.39 -15.87
N LEU A 362 -10.72 -9.49 -15.70
CA LEU A 362 -11.86 -9.71 -14.80
C LEU A 362 -13.16 -9.51 -15.57
N GLU A 363 -14.13 -10.38 -15.29
CA GLU A 363 -15.49 -10.25 -15.83
C GLU A 363 -16.26 -9.09 -15.21
N GLN A 364 -17.40 -8.75 -15.79
CA GLN A 364 -18.33 -7.80 -15.17
C GLN A 364 -18.84 -8.32 -13.81
N GLY A 365 -18.50 -7.65 -12.71
CA GLY A 365 -18.84 -8.18 -11.39
C GLY A 365 -18.38 -7.35 -10.20
N GLY A 366 -18.65 -7.89 -9.00
CA GLY A 366 -18.11 -7.40 -7.73
C GLY A 366 -17.00 -8.31 -7.23
N TYR A 367 -15.93 -7.71 -6.69
CA TYR A 367 -14.74 -8.42 -6.26
C TYR A 367 -14.24 -7.89 -4.91
N LEU A 368 -13.74 -8.78 -4.05
CA LEU A 368 -12.98 -8.40 -2.86
C LEU A 368 -11.49 -8.56 -3.14
N VAL A 369 -10.75 -7.46 -3.06
CA VAL A 369 -9.30 -7.43 -3.13
C VAL A 369 -8.76 -7.31 -1.71
N LEU A 370 -7.98 -8.30 -1.27
CA LEU A 370 -7.36 -8.34 0.05
C LEU A 370 -5.86 -8.09 -0.07
N PRO A 371 -5.36 -6.89 0.22
CA PRO A 371 -3.94 -6.64 0.43
C PRO A 371 -3.49 -7.23 1.77
N THR A 372 -2.42 -8.02 1.76
CA THR A 372 -1.91 -8.70 2.96
C THR A 372 -0.38 -8.72 3.00
N THR A 373 0.16 -8.73 4.22
CA THR A 373 1.51 -9.26 4.48
C THR A 373 1.48 -10.78 4.43
N PHE A 374 2.64 -11.41 4.23
CA PHE A 374 2.75 -12.87 4.27
C PHE A 374 2.49 -13.40 5.69
N GLU A 375 3.24 -12.87 6.66
CA GLU A 375 3.11 -13.24 8.07
C GLU A 375 2.04 -12.42 8.80
N THR A 376 1.44 -13.03 9.82
CA THR A 376 0.45 -12.35 10.69
C THR A 376 1.11 -11.32 11.60
N GLY A 377 0.39 -10.27 11.95
CA GLY A 377 0.83 -9.29 12.94
C GLY A 377 1.96 -8.36 12.47
N GLN A 378 2.37 -8.45 11.20
CA GLN A 378 3.30 -7.50 10.61
C GLN A 378 2.60 -6.17 10.35
N GLU A 379 3.23 -5.08 10.78
CA GLU A 379 2.68 -3.74 10.66
C GLU A 379 3.39 -2.97 9.56
N SER A 380 2.60 -2.32 8.71
CA SER A 380 3.05 -1.36 7.70
C SER A 380 1.85 -0.62 7.14
N CYS A 381 2.04 0.64 6.75
CA CYS A 381 1.10 1.33 5.87
C CYS A 381 1.28 0.84 4.43
N PHE A 382 0.22 0.95 3.63
CA PHE A 382 0.23 0.56 2.22
C PHE A 382 -0.72 1.42 1.38
N THR A 383 -0.48 1.43 0.07
CA THR A 383 -1.36 1.98 -0.95
C THR A 383 -1.71 0.89 -1.94
N LEU A 384 -2.99 0.67 -2.17
CA LEU A 384 -3.49 -0.18 -3.26
C LEU A 384 -4.10 0.70 -4.34
N ARG A 385 -3.66 0.51 -5.58
CA ARG A 385 -4.17 1.20 -6.78
C ARG A 385 -4.71 0.18 -7.77
N VAL A 386 -5.85 0.48 -8.37
CA VAL A 386 -6.45 -0.31 -9.45
C VAL A 386 -6.63 0.57 -10.68
N PHE A 387 -6.06 0.14 -11.80
CA PHE A 387 -6.13 0.82 -13.10
C PHE A 387 -6.96 0.02 -14.09
N SER A 388 -7.71 0.71 -14.94
CA SER A 388 -8.48 0.13 -16.04
C SER A 388 -8.70 1.14 -17.16
N SER A 389 -8.95 0.69 -18.39
CA SER A 389 -9.38 1.57 -19.49
C SER A 389 -10.83 2.05 -19.33
N LYS A 390 -11.60 1.43 -18.42
CA LYS A 390 -13.01 1.75 -18.13
C LYS A 390 -13.21 2.27 -16.71
N PRO A 391 -14.30 3.02 -16.43
CA PRO A 391 -14.62 3.44 -15.08
C PRO A 391 -14.82 2.26 -14.12
N LEU A 392 -14.17 2.32 -12.95
CA LEU A 392 -14.30 1.35 -11.87
C LEU A 392 -14.61 2.03 -10.54
N LYS A 393 -15.13 1.26 -9.57
CA LYS A 393 -15.33 1.71 -8.18
C LYS A 393 -14.51 0.84 -7.23
N LEU A 394 -13.91 1.47 -6.24
CA LEU A 394 -13.17 0.80 -5.17
C LEU A 394 -13.62 1.41 -3.84
N LYS A 395 -13.97 0.58 -2.86
CA LYS A 395 -14.39 1.04 -1.53
C LYS A 395 -13.92 0.05 -0.47
N LEU A 396 -13.44 0.53 0.67
CA LEU A 396 -13.24 -0.33 1.83
C LEU A 396 -14.58 -0.83 2.38
N LEU A 397 -14.71 -2.13 2.57
CA LEU A 397 -15.77 -2.69 3.40
C LEU A 397 -15.34 -2.64 4.86
N ASP A 398 -16.20 -2.08 5.68
CA ASP A 398 -16.06 -2.07 7.13
C ASP A 398 -17.46 -2.21 7.74
N THR A 399 -17.51 -2.54 9.02
CA THR A 399 -18.75 -2.71 9.76
C THR A 399 -19.07 -1.46 10.57
N PRO A 400 -20.30 -0.90 10.48
CA PRO A 400 -20.69 0.19 11.34
C PRO A 400 -20.69 -0.26 12.80
N PRO A 401 -20.23 0.58 13.75
CA PRO A 401 -20.32 0.27 15.16
C PRO A 401 -21.78 0.09 15.60
N SER A 402 -22.10 -1.03 16.24
CA SER A 402 -23.44 -1.33 16.73
C SER A 402 -23.43 -2.23 17.96
N LEU A 403 -24.43 -2.05 18.83
CA LEU A 403 -24.67 -2.91 19.98
C LEU A 403 -25.69 -3.99 19.62
N LEU A 404 -25.22 -5.23 19.45
CA LEU A 404 -26.03 -6.39 19.09
C LEU A 404 -26.87 -6.90 20.26
N LYS A 405 -26.34 -6.76 21.48
CA LYS A 405 -27.01 -7.09 22.75
C LYS A 405 -26.36 -6.31 23.89
N SER A 406 -27.09 -6.13 25.00
CA SER A 406 -26.53 -5.49 26.19
C SER A 406 -25.34 -6.28 26.73
N ALA A 407 -24.19 -5.62 26.87
CA ALA A 407 -23.02 -6.18 27.52
C ALA A 407 -23.19 -6.27 29.04
N ILE A 408 -24.03 -5.41 29.63
CA ILE A 408 -24.37 -5.43 31.06
C ILE A 408 -25.53 -6.40 31.27
N VAL A 409 -25.33 -7.35 32.20
CA VAL A 409 -26.28 -8.40 32.55
C VAL A 409 -26.97 -8.04 33.86
N LYS A 410 -28.29 -7.86 33.81
CA LYS A 410 -29.08 -7.66 35.02
C LYS A 410 -29.21 -8.97 35.80
N ALA A 411 -29.04 -8.92 37.10
CA ALA A 411 -29.21 -10.06 37.98
C ALA A 411 -30.69 -10.51 37.99
N PRO A 412 -30.98 -11.81 37.73
CA PRO A 412 -32.32 -12.37 37.91
C PRO A 412 -32.91 -12.06 39.28
N SER A 413 -34.20 -11.68 39.31
CA SER A 413 -34.95 -11.45 40.54
C SER A 413 -35.12 -12.72 41.40
N SER A 414 -34.94 -13.92 40.81
CA SER A 414 -35.07 -15.22 41.45
C SER A 414 -33.75 -15.92 41.79
N LEU A 415 -32.60 -15.24 41.65
CA LEU A 415 -31.30 -15.83 42.01
C LEU A 415 -31.28 -16.23 43.49
N ASP A 416 -31.11 -17.52 43.75
CA ASP A 416 -30.98 -18.07 45.10
C ASP A 416 -29.93 -17.28 45.88
N ASN A 417 -30.39 -16.60 46.94
CA ASN A 417 -29.58 -15.75 47.82
C ASN A 417 -28.27 -16.43 48.23
N LYS A 418 -28.24 -17.76 48.36
CA LYS A 418 -27.06 -18.55 48.78
C LYS A 418 -25.77 -18.27 47.99
N SER A 419 -25.86 -17.96 46.70
CA SER A 419 -24.65 -17.71 45.87
C SER A 419 -24.05 -16.31 46.08
N PHE A 420 -24.87 -15.35 46.51
CA PHE A 420 -24.48 -13.96 46.75
C PHE A 420 -24.42 -13.59 48.23
N SER A 421 -24.98 -14.40 49.14
CA SER A 421 -24.95 -14.15 50.58
C SER A 421 -23.53 -13.96 51.12
N GLN A 422 -22.56 -14.67 50.55
CA GLN A 422 -21.14 -14.50 50.90
C GLN A 422 -20.59 -13.12 50.54
N TYR A 423 -21.05 -12.53 49.42
CA TYR A 423 -20.61 -11.20 48.98
C TYR A 423 -21.40 -10.08 49.66
N GLU A 424 -22.66 -10.33 49.98
CA GLU A 424 -23.55 -9.35 50.63
C GLU A 424 -23.04 -8.94 52.01
N ALA A 425 -22.51 -9.89 52.80
CA ALA A 425 -21.91 -9.59 54.09
C ALA A 425 -20.71 -8.63 53.96
N VAL A 426 -19.80 -8.91 53.02
CA VAL A 426 -18.61 -8.07 52.77
C VAL A 426 -19.00 -6.71 52.20
N PHE A 427 -19.98 -6.68 51.29
CA PHE A 427 -20.51 -5.43 50.73
C PHE A 427 -21.07 -4.53 51.84
N LEU A 428 -21.92 -5.07 52.71
CA LEU A 428 -22.53 -4.30 53.79
C LEU A 428 -21.52 -3.85 54.85
N GLN A 429 -20.41 -4.58 55.01
CA GLN A 429 -19.31 -4.17 55.90
C GLN A 429 -18.54 -2.96 55.37
N LEU A 430 -18.38 -2.85 54.05
CA LEU A 430 -17.66 -1.76 53.37
C LEU A 430 -18.57 -0.59 52.97
N ALA A 431 -19.89 -0.80 52.97
CA ALA A 431 -20.85 0.21 52.56
C ALA A 431 -21.00 1.35 53.57
N ASP A 432 -21.37 2.52 53.07
CA ASP A 432 -21.70 3.68 53.88
C ASP A 432 -23.07 3.59 54.57
N GLU A 433 -23.47 4.67 55.26
CA GLU A 433 -24.78 4.79 55.91
C GLU A 433 -25.97 4.62 54.96
N HIS A 434 -25.76 4.83 53.66
CA HIS A 434 -26.77 4.65 52.61
C HIS A 434 -26.73 3.26 51.97
N LYS A 435 -25.90 2.34 52.47
CA LYS A 435 -25.68 0.99 51.91
C LYS A 435 -25.17 1.03 50.48
N THR A 436 -24.25 1.95 50.20
CA THR A 436 -23.60 2.10 48.89
C THR A 436 -22.09 2.08 49.00
N VAL A 437 -21.40 1.73 47.91
CA VAL A 437 -19.92 1.71 47.84
C VAL A 437 -19.39 2.60 46.72
N ASN A 438 -18.30 3.32 46.97
CA ASN A 438 -17.55 4.08 45.95
C ASN A 438 -16.45 3.22 45.28
N SER A 439 -15.63 3.82 44.41
CA SER A 439 -14.58 3.10 43.69
C SER A 439 -13.47 2.51 44.58
N PHE A 440 -13.20 3.09 45.76
CA PHE A 440 -12.15 2.63 46.67
C PHE A 440 -12.65 1.41 47.46
N GLU A 441 -13.83 1.52 48.05
CA GLU A 441 -14.52 0.42 48.75
C GLU A 441 -14.79 -0.74 47.79
N LEU A 442 -15.14 -0.45 46.53
CA LEU A 442 -15.30 -1.47 45.48
C LEU A 442 -13.99 -2.22 45.20
N GLN A 443 -12.83 -1.55 45.24
CA GLN A 443 -11.55 -2.23 45.03
C GLN A 443 -11.32 -3.28 46.12
N GLU A 444 -11.46 -2.89 47.39
CA GLU A 444 -11.31 -3.81 48.54
C GLU A 444 -12.32 -4.96 48.45
N LEU A 445 -13.57 -4.66 48.07
CA LEU A 445 -14.61 -5.65 47.88
C LEU A 445 -14.24 -6.67 46.80
N LEU A 446 -13.73 -6.23 45.65
CA LEU A 446 -13.31 -7.12 44.57
C LEU A 446 -12.08 -7.94 44.95
N GLU A 447 -11.11 -7.38 45.68
CA GLU A 447 -9.94 -8.11 46.18
C GLU A 447 -10.33 -9.26 47.12
N ALA A 448 -11.34 -9.03 47.96
CA ALA A 448 -11.87 -10.03 48.90
C ALA A 448 -12.76 -11.08 48.20
N CYS A 449 -13.57 -10.68 47.23
CA CYS A 449 -14.63 -11.53 46.65
C CYS A 449 -14.19 -12.34 45.43
N LEU A 450 -13.18 -11.89 44.67
CA LEU A 450 -12.82 -12.55 43.41
C LEU A 450 -11.96 -13.80 43.64
N PRO A 451 -12.33 -14.96 43.03
CA PRO A 451 -11.87 -16.28 43.47
C PRO A 451 -10.44 -16.66 43.07
N ASN A 452 -9.80 -15.95 42.14
CA ASN A 452 -8.42 -16.23 41.72
C ASN A 452 -7.72 -14.99 41.15
N ASP A 453 -6.38 -15.04 41.14
CA ASP A 453 -5.51 -13.93 40.71
C ASP A 453 -5.77 -13.46 39.27
N TYR A 454 -6.25 -14.37 38.41
CA TYR A 454 -6.63 -14.05 37.05
C TYR A 454 -7.83 -13.07 36.99
N ILE A 455 -8.90 -13.34 37.75
CA ILE A 455 -10.06 -12.43 37.82
C ILE A 455 -9.75 -11.21 38.70
N LYS A 456 -8.90 -11.34 39.72
CA LYS A 456 -8.45 -10.22 40.56
C LYS A 456 -7.74 -9.10 39.79
N SER A 457 -7.32 -9.33 38.54
CA SER A 457 -6.89 -8.25 37.64
C SER A 457 -7.94 -7.15 37.43
N CYS A 458 -9.23 -7.42 37.70
CA CYS A 458 -10.30 -6.42 37.70
C CYS A 458 -10.36 -5.56 38.96
N ALA A 459 -9.72 -5.98 40.06
CA ALA A 459 -9.68 -5.26 41.32
C ALA A 459 -8.61 -4.15 41.32
N CYS A 460 -8.60 -3.35 40.26
CA CYS A 460 -7.72 -2.19 40.14
C CYS A 460 -8.56 -0.92 40.08
N MET A 461 -7.99 0.19 40.56
CA MET A 461 -8.71 1.46 40.68
C MET A 461 -9.29 1.98 39.37
N GLU A 462 -8.62 1.73 38.24
CA GLU A 462 -9.12 2.14 36.92
C GLU A 462 -10.42 1.42 36.57
N VAL A 463 -10.45 0.08 36.70
CA VAL A 463 -11.65 -0.71 36.45
C VAL A 463 -12.74 -0.34 37.45
N CYS A 464 -12.42 -0.18 38.73
CA CYS A 464 -13.40 0.16 39.75
C CYS A 464 -14.09 1.51 39.47
N ARG A 465 -13.33 2.53 39.05
CA ARG A 465 -13.89 3.82 38.62
C ARG A 465 -14.79 3.69 37.39
N GLN A 466 -14.39 2.89 36.41
CA GLN A 466 -15.21 2.65 35.21
C GLN A 466 -16.49 1.88 35.53
N VAL A 467 -16.44 0.92 36.45
CA VAL A 467 -17.62 0.19 36.92
C VAL A 467 -18.61 1.16 37.55
N VAL A 468 -18.14 2.00 38.47
CA VAL A 468 -18.97 3.05 39.10
C VAL A 468 -19.59 3.94 38.01
N LEU A 469 -18.79 4.46 37.09
CA LEU A 469 -19.27 5.31 36.00
C LEU A 469 -20.33 4.62 35.11
N THR A 470 -20.23 3.30 34.93
CA THR A 470 -21.11 2.53 34.03
C THR A 470 -22.41 2.11 34.70
N LEU A 471 -22.35 1.72 35.99
CA LEU A 471 -23.46 1.09 36.70
C LEU A 471 -24.14 2.00 37.72
N ASP A 472 -23.58 3.17 38.02
CA ASP A 472 -24.22 4.16 38.89
C ASP A 472 -25.49 4.72 38.25
N SER A 473 -26.62 4.18 38.69
CA SER A 473 -27.96 4.61 38.27
C SER A 473 -28.42 5.91 38.94
N CYS A 474 -27.75 6.37 40.00
CA CYS A 474 -28.15 7.51 40.83
C CYS A 474 -27.34 8.77 40.56
N GLY A 475 -26.21 8.66 39.87
CA GLY A 475 -25.33 9.78 39.50
C GLY A 475 -24.57 10.38 40.68
N ASN A 476 -24.43 9.66 41.79
CA ASN A 476 -23.73 10.11 43.00
C ASN A 476 -22.30 9.54 43.11
N GLY A 477 -21.83 8.81 42.10
CA GLY A 477 -20.53 8.14 42.09
C GLY A 477 -20.46 6.93 43.01
N ARG A 478 -21.59 6.28 43.33
CA ARG A 478 -21.66 5.13 44.25
C ARG A 478 -22.58 4.03 43.71
N LEU A 479 -22.34 2.80 44.11
CA LEU A 479 -23.08 1.61 43.68
C LEU A 479 -23.94 1.05 44.81
N LYS A 480 -25.17 0.66 44.49
CA LYS A 480 -26.04 -0.13 45.38
C LYS A 480 -25.71 -1.62 45.26
N LEU A 481 -26.20 -2.41 46.22
CA LEU A 481 -26.04 -3.87 46.18
C LEU A 481 -26.64 -4.50 44.90
N SER A 482 -27.72 -3.93 44.34
CA SER A 482 -28.28 -4.37 43.05
C SER A 482 -27.29 -4.18 41.91
N ASP A 483 -26.63 -3.02 41.85
CA ASP A 483 -25.67 -2.69 40.79
C ASP A 483 -24.43 -3.59 40.91
N PHE A 484 -24.03 -3.93 42.14
CA PHE A 484 -22.98 -4.91 42.39
C PHE A 484 -23.38 -6.34 41.98
N LYS A 485 -24.64 -6.75 42.19
CA LYS A 485 -25.14 -8.04 41.68
C LYS A 485 -25.09 -8.09 40.15
N ASP A 486 -25.49 -7.01 39.47
CA ASP A 486 -25.41 -6.88 38.02
C ASP A 486 -23.94 -6.97 37.53
N LEU A 487 -23.01 -6.32 38.22
CA LEU A 487 -21.57 -6.44 37.94
C LEU A 487 -21.09 -7.88 37.99
N MET A 488 -21.43 -8.63 39.05
CA MET A 488 -20.96 -10.00 39.23
C MET A 488 -21.55 -10.96 38.17
N CYS A 489 -22.80 -10.77 37.79
CA CYS A 489 -23.41 -11.49 36.66
C CYS A 489 -22.70 -11.16 35.33
N SER A 490 -22.41 -9.89 35.11
CA SER A 490 -21.71 -9.40 33.91
C SER A 490 -20.28 -9.95 33.83
N LEU A 491 -19.52 -9.88 34.93
CA LEU A 491 -18.17 -10.46 35.04
C LEU A 491 -18.14 -11.95 34.70
N LYS A 492 -19.14 -12.72 35.15
CA LYS A 492 -19.25 -14.15 34.85
C LYS A 492 -19.47 -14.40 33.35
N MET A 493 -20.32 -13.60 32.70
CA MET A 493 -20.52 -13.66 31.24
C MET A 493 -19.26 -13.27 30.48
N TRP A 494 -18.63 -12.14 30.83
CA TRP A 494 -17.42 -11.66 30.16
C TRP A 494 -16.27 -12.64 30.35
N GLN A 495 -16.17 -13.29 31.50
CA GLN A 495 -15.17 -14.34 31.75
C GLN A 495 -15.38 -15.54 30.83
N ALA A 496 -16.62 -15.95 30.58
CA ALA A 496 -16.92 -17.05 29.67
C ALA A 496 -16.52 -16.68 28.23
N ALA A 497 -16.92 -15.49 27.76
CA ALA A 497 -16.54 -15.01 26.43
C ALA A 497 -15.02 -14.91 26.27
N PHE A 498 -14.32 -14.34 27.25
CA PHE A 498 -12.86 -14.25 27.22
C PHE A 498 -12.23 -15.65 27.09
N LYS A 499 -12.68 -16.62 27.90
CA LYS A 499 -12.17 -18.01 27.86
C LYS A 499 -12.43 -18.70 26.52
N ASN A 500 -13.56 -18.44 25.86
CA ASN A 500 -13.88 -19.00 24.55
C ASN A 500 -12.89 -18.56 23.47
N HIS A 501 -12.26 -17.40 23.66
CA HIS A 501 -11.32 -16.80 22.70
C HIS A 501 -9.84 -16.92 23.10
N THR A 502 -9.53 -17.41 24.30
CA THR A 502 -8.16 -17.76 24.70
C THR A 502 -7.84 -19.21 24.35
N LYS A 503 -6.74 -19.47 23.62
CA LYS A 503 -6.23 -20.84 23.46
C LYS A 503 -5.50 -21.23 24.77
N GLU A 504 -5.89 -22.36 25.37
CA GLU A 504 -5.27 -22.99 26.57
C GLU A 504 -5.54 -22.33 27.95
N LYS A 505 -4.97 -22.93 29.01
CA LYS A 505 -5.15 -22.57 30.44
C LYS A 505 -4.51 -21.24 30.87
N THR A 506 -3.98 -20.45 29.94
CA THR A 506 -3.08 -19.33 30.23
C THR A 506 -3.79 -18.03 30.62
N GLY A 507 -5.11 -17.90 30.36
CA GLY A 507 -5.86 -16.71 30.75
C GLY A 507 -5.37 -15.43 30.04
N ILE A 508 -4.90 -15.55 28.80
CA ILE A 508 -4.36 -14.43 28.02
C ILE A 508 -5.06 -14.40 26.65
N LEU A 509 -5.61 -13.23 26.29
CA LEU A 509 -6.26 -12.99 25.00
C LEU A 509 -5.27 -12.35 24.05
N LYS A 510 -5.08 -12.94 22.87
CA LYS A 510 -4.28 -12.32 21.82
C LYS A 510 -5.06 -11.17 21.19
N ALA A 511 -4.36 -10.10 20.82
CA ALA A 511 -4.96 -8.90 20.23
C ALA A 511 -5.87 -9.20 19.02
N GLU A 512 -5.48 -10.14 18.16
CA GLU A 512 -6.24 -10.51 16.95
C GLU A 512 -7.58 -11.18 17.25
N ARG A 513 -7.81 -11.60 18.49
CA ARG A 513 -9.06 -12.22 18.97
C ARG A 513 -9.97 -11.24 19.70
N LEU A 514 -9.52 -10.01 19.95
CA LEU A 514 -10.29 -9.04 20.71
C LEU A 514 -11.62 -8.69 20.03
N ARG A 515 -11.61 -8.51 18.70
CA ARG A 515 -12.83 -8.21 17.94
C ARG A 515 -13.86 -9.32 18.09
N ASP A 516 -13.46 -10.57 17.89
CA ASP A 516 -14.34 -11.74 18.04
C ASP A 516 -14.91 -11.81 19.47
N ALA A 517 -14.07 -11.58 20.50
CA ALA A 517 -14.47 -11.62 21.90
C ALA A 517 -15.45 -10.49 22.27
N LEU A 518 -15.24 -9.28 21.76
CA LEU A 518 -16.16 -8.14 21.95
C LEU A 518 -17.49 -8.39 21.24
N HIS A 519 -17.46 -9.00 20.05
CA HIS A 519 -18.66 -9.40 19.32
C HIS A 519 -19.47 -10.46 20.09
N GLU A 520 -18.82 -11.43 20.75
CA GLU A 520 -19.51 -12.40 21.60
C GLU A 520 -20.22 -11.72 22.78
N VAL A 521 -19.65 -10.65 23.35
CA VAL A 521 -20.28 -9.88 24.45
C VAL A 521 -21.39 -8.95 23.94
N GLY A 522 -21.35 -8.54 22.68
CA GLY A 522 -22.42 -7.79 22.02
C GLY A 522 -22.00 -6.56 21.23
N PHE A 523 -20.70 -6.29 21.12
CA PHE A 523 -20.19 -5.13 20.37
C PHE A 523 -19.72 -5.53 18.97
N GLN A 524 -20.35 -4.94 17.95
CA GLN A 524 -19.80 -4.89 16.61
C GLN A 524 -19.09 -3.56 16.43
N LEU A 525 -17.82 -3.58 16.02
CA LEU A 525 -16.96 -2.40 15.94
C LEU A 525 -16.33 -2.28 14.56
N SER A 526 -16.15 -1.05 14.08
CA SER A 526 -15.36 -0.76 12.88
C SER A 526 -13.86 -0.99 13.14
N ASN A 527 -13.06 -0.97 12.07
CA ASN A 527 -11.60 -1.03 12.19
C ASN A 527 -11.05 0.15 13.01
N ASP A 528 -11.57 1.36 12.81
CA ASP A 528 -11.11 2.56 13.53
C ASP A 528 -11.36 2.46 15.04
N VAL A 529 -12.55 2.02 15.44
CA VAL A 529 -12.87 1.84 16.87
C VAL A 529 -12.05 0.68 17.44
N THR A 530 -11.90 -0.42 16.71
CA THR A 530 -11.04 -1.54 17.14
C THR A 530 -9.59 -1.07 17.34
N SER A 531 -9.07 -0.22 16.45
CA SER A 531 -7.73 0.35 16.54
C SER A 531 -7.51 1.13 17.83
N ILE A 532 -8.45 2.01 18.18
CA ILE A 532 -8.39 2.79 19.42
C ILE A 532 -8.40 1.87 20.65
N VAL A 533 -9.28 0.87 20.66
CA VAL A 533 -9.38 -0.10 21.77
C VAL A 533 -8.08 -0.90 21.90
N ILE A 534 -7.50 -1.36 20.79
CA ILE A 534 -6.23 -2.07 20.78
C ILE A 534 -5.09 -1.19 21.30
N LEU A 535 -4.95 0.04 20.80
CA LEU A 535 -3.91 0.97 21.25
C LEU A 535 -4.01 1.28 22.76
N ARG A 536 -5.22 1.29 23.31
CA ARG A 536 -5.45 1.57 24.73
C ARG A 536 -5.14 0.38 25.64
N TYR A 537 -5.54 -0.83 25.26
CA TYR A 537 -5.58 -1.98 26.17
C TYR A 537 -4.60 -3.12 25.82
N MET A 538 -4.01 -3.11 24.63
CA MET A 538 -2.99 -4.10 24.25
C MET A 538 -1.68 -3.84 25.01
N ARG A 539 -1.12 -4.90 25.58
CA ARG A 539 0.18 -4.86 26.26
C ARG A 539 1.32 -4.96 25.23
N LYS A 540 2.55 -4.67 25.68
CA LYS A 540 3.77 -4.69 24.85
C LYS A 540 3.99 -6.03 24.12
N ASP A 541 3.54 -7.14 24.69
CA ASP A 541 3.64 -8.48 24.10
C ASP A 541 2.55 -8.78 23.04
N GLY A 542 1.60 -7.87 22.80
CA GLY A 542 0.49 -8.05 21.87
C GLY A 542 -0.70 -8.80 22.47
N THR A 543 -0.83 -8.81 23.79
CA THR A 543 -1.90 -9.53 24.49
C THR A 543 -2.71 -8.64 25.42
N LEU A 544 -3.86 -9.15 25.87
CA LEU A 544 -4.76 -8.55 26.84
C LEU A 544 -5.02 -9.54 27.97
N ARG A 545 -5.03 -9.05 29.21
CA ARG A 545 -5.53 -9.80 30.38
C ARG A 545 -7.02 -9.54 30.57
N PHE A 546 -7.63 -10.28 31.47
CA PHE A 546 -9.06 -10.18 31.73
C PHE A 546 -9.49 -8.77 32.18
N GLY A 547 -8.76 -8.14 33.10
CA GLY A 547 -9.04 -6.75 33.50
C GLY A 547 -8.99 -5.75 32.34
N ASP A 548 -8.07 -5.93 31.38
CA ASP A 548 -7.96 -5.07 30.19
C ASP A 548 -9.21 -5.24 29.29
N PHE A 549 -9.69 -6.48 29.13
CA PHE A 549 -10.92 -6.78 28.39
C PHE A 549 -12.19 -6.24 29.07
N VAL A 550 -12.29 -6.36 30.40
CA VAL A 550 -13.40 -5.79 31.18
C VAL A 550 -13.42 -4.26 31.07
N SER A 551 -12.25 -3.62 31.15
CA SER A 551 -12.12 -2.18 30.98
C SER A 551 -12.58 -1.73 29.58
N ALA A 552 -12.22 -2.49 28.54
CA ALA A 552 -12.72 -2.22 27.18
C ALA A 552 -14.25 -2.31 27.08
N ILE A 553 -14.87 -3.34 27.68
CA ILE A 553 -16.33 -3.51 27.68
C ILE A 553 -17.03 -2.36 28.41
N LEU A 554 -16.55 -1.96 29.58
CA LEU A 554 -17.14 -0.86 30.36
C LEU A 554 -17.06 0.46 29.60
N HIS A 555 -15.89 0.77 29.04
CA HIS A 555 -15.69 1.97 28.24
C HIS A 555 -16.63 1.99 27.02
N LEU A 556 -16.73 0.88 26.27
CA LEU A 556 -17.66 0.77 25.16
C LEU A 556 -19.13 0.90 25.63
N SER A 557 -19.50 0.29 26.75
CA SER A 557 -20.87 0.37 27.29
C SER A 557 -21.27 1.82 27.58
N VAL A 558 -20.38 2.61 28.19
CA VAL A 558 -20.62 4.04 28.43
C VAL A 558 -20.72 4.80 27.10
N ALA A 559 -19.80 4.58 26.16
CA ALA A 559 -19.81 5.26 24.88
C ALA A 559 -21.10 5.00 24.10
N PHE A 560 -21.51 3.73 23.99
CA PHE A 560 -22.76 3.35 23.32
C PHE A 560 -23.98 3.94 24.04
N SER A 561 -24.04 3.94 25.38
CA SER A 561 -25.20 4.49 26.10
C SER A 561 -25.38 6.01 26.01
N LYS A 562 -24.32 6.75 25.64
CA LYS A 562 -24.35 8.22 25.55
C LYS A 562 -24.59 8.75 24.14
N PHE A 563 -24.13 8.03 23.12
CA PHE A 563 -24.03 8.56 21.75
C PHE A 563 -24.83 7.78 20.70
N ILE A 564 -25.42 6.64 21.06
CA ILE A 564 -26.29 5.82 20.20
C ILE A 564 -27.61 5.63 20.93
#